data_AF-A0A0P8E2S1-F1
#
_entry.id   AF-A0A0P8E2S1-F1
#
_cell.length_a   1.000
_cell.length_b   1.000
_cell.length_c   1.000
_cell.angle_alpha   90.00
_cell.angle_beta   90.00
_cell.angle_gamma   90.00
#
_symmetry.space_group_name_H-M   'P 1'
#
loop_
_entity.id
_entity.type
_entity.pdbx_description
1 polymer ?
#
loop_
_entity_poly.entity_id
_entity_poly.type
_entity_poly.pdbx_seq_one_letter_code
_entity_poly.pdbx_strand_id
1 'polypeptide(L)'
;MNKYDCIIVGGGISGLLSALVLSKEGKKVLVFERNDKLGNNCSSYMVDGYQVTTPEKASVTIDGFIADTKTPIENLYVVGTDADDRSMGVTRAAYSVVKLIKVLKKEGILADQVD
;
A
#
# COMPACT_ATOMS: atom_id res chain seq x y z
N MET A 1 -23.84 -7.08 -10.66
CA MET A 1 -23.18 -5.79 -10.34
C MET A 1 -22.02 -6.09 -9.41
N ASN A 2 -20.80 -5.67 -9.74
CA ASN A 2 -19.66 -5.85 -8.84
C ASN A 2 -19.83 -4.92 -7.64
N LYS A 3 -19.76 -5.49 -6.43
CA LYS A 3 -19.93 -4.73 -5.18
C LYS A 3 -18.75 -3.80 -4.89
N TYR A 4 -17.57 -4.16 -5.39
CA TYR A 4 -16.32 -3.46 -5.20
C TYR A 4 -15.60 -3.31 -6.54
N ASP A 5 -14.90 -2.19 -6.72
CA ASP A 5 -14.10 -1.88 -7.92
C ASP A 5 -12.65 -2.37 -7.77
N CYS A 6 -12.15 -2.44 -6.53
CA CYS A 6 -10.83 -2.98 -6.24
C CYS A 6 -10.79 -3.71 -4.90
N ILE A 7 -9.89 -4.69 -4.82
CA ILE A 7 -9.61 -5.45 -3.60
C ILE A 7 -8.16 -5.20 -3.22
N ILE A 8 -7.93 -4.92 -1.95
CA ILE A 8 -6.60 -4.74 -1.36
C ILE A 8 -6.39 -5.86 -0.35
N VAL A 9 -5.27 -6.55 -0.47
CA VAL A 9 -4.86 -7.59 0.45
C VAL A 9 -3.70 -7.06 1.29
N GLY A 10 -3.97 -6.86 2.58
CA GLY A 10 -3.06 -6.28 3.56
C GLY A 10 -3.53 -4.90 4.07
N GLY A 11 -3.75 -4.80 5.38
CA GLY A 11 -4.09 -3.59 6.12
C GLY A 11 -2.88 -2.89 6.75
N GLY A 12 -1.69 -3.06 6.16
CA GLY A 12 -0.50 -2.29 6.49
C GLY A 12 -0.53 -0.88 5.86
N ILE A 13 0.51 -0.09 6.08
CA ILE A 13 0.57 1.31 5.63
C ILE A 13 0.39 1.47 4.10
N SER A 14 1.02 0.62 3.28
CA SER A 14 0.86 0.67 1.82
C SER A 14 -0.56 0.33 1.39
N GLY A 15 -1.15 -0.73 1.96
CA GLY A 15 -2.52 -1.14 1.64
C GLY A 15 -3.56 -0.11 2.06
N LEU A 16 -3.43 0.47 3.27
CA LEU A 16 -4.34 1.52 3.74
C LEU A 16 -4.19 2.82 2.95
N LEU A 17 -2.97 3.19 2.55
CA LEU A 17 -2.75 4.36 1.71
C LEU A 17 -3.32 4.14 0.29
N SER A 18 -3.14 2.95 -0.29
CA SER A 18 -3.81 2.58 -1.54
C SER A 18 -5.33 2.64 -1.40
N ALA A 19 -5.89 2.14 -0.29
CA ALA A 19 -7.32 2.18 -0.03
C ALA A 19 -7.83 3.63 0.04
N LEU A 20 -7.10 4.49 0.77
CA LEU A 20 -7.42 5.90 0.91
C LEU A 20 -7.44 6.60 -0.45
N VAL A 21 -6.39 6.42 -1.26
CA VAL A 21 -6.30 7.11 -2.56
C VAL A 21 -7.34 6.58 -3.54
N LEU A 22 -7.51 5.27 -3.66
CA LEU A 22 -8.52 4.70 -4.56
C LEU A 22 -9.95 5.09 -4.15
N SER A 23 -10.22 5.18 -2.84
CA SER A 23 -11.51 5.68 -2.34
C SER A 23 -11.72 7.16 -2.68
N LYS A 24 -10.66 7.99 -2.61
CA LYS A 24 -10.71 9.40 -3.04
C LYS A 24 -10.99 9.55 -4.53
N GLU A 25 -10.54 8.60 -5.34
CA GLU A 25 -10.85 8.49 -6.78
C GLU A 25 -12.24 7.85 -7.04
N GLY A 26 -13.09 7.75 -6.02
CA GLY A 26 -14.47 7.27 -6.15
C GLY A 26 -14.63 5.76 -6.28
N LYS A 27 -13.57 4.98 -6.10
CA LYS A 27 -13.63 3.51 -6.19
C LYS A 27 -14.19 2.90 -4.91
N LYS A 28 -15.02 1.86 -5.04
CA LYS A 28 -15.48 1.02 -3.93
C LYS A 28 -14.40 0.01 -3.57
N VAL A 29 -13.69 0.25 -2.47
CA VAL A 29 -12.55 -0.56 -2.04
C VAL A 29 -12.98 -1.59 -1.00
N LEU A 30 -12.54 -2.84 -1.17
CA LEU A 30 -12.56 -3.87 -0.13
C LEU A 30 -11.13 -4.12 0.35
N VAL A 31 -10.89 -4.06 1.66
CA VAL A 31 -9.59 -4.37 2.27
C VAL A 31 -9.72 -5.67 3.08
N PHE A 32 -8.83 -6.63 2.81
CA PHE A 32 -8.63 -7.81 3.65
C PHE A 32 -7.38 -7.62 4.50
N GLU A 33 -7.52 -7.76 5.81
CA GLU A 33 -6.40 -7.83 6.76
C GLU A 33 -6.53 -9.14 7.54
N ARG A 34 -5.41 -9.84 7.72
CA ARG A 34 -5.41 -11.15 8.40
C ARG A 34 -5.53 -11.01 9.91
N ASN A 35 -5.06 -9.89 10.47
CA ASN A 35 -5.03 -9.62 11.90
C ASN A 35 -6.28 -8.82 12.31
N ASP A 36 -6.62 -8.84 13.59
CA ASP A 36 -7.73 -8.04 14.14
C ASP A 36 -7.41 -6.53 14.20
N LYS A 37 -6.19 -6.14 13.86
CA LYS A 37 -5.68 -4.76 13.93
C LYS A 37 -5.00 -4.36 12.63
N LEU A 38 -5.20 -3.09 12.27
CA LEU A 38 -4.55 -2.43 11.15
C LEU A 38 -3.14 -1.94 11.52
N GLY A 39 -2.39 -1.50 10.50
CA GLY A 39 -1.09 -0.82 10.67
C GLY A 39 0.11 -1.76 10.75
N ASN A 40 -0.06 -2.97 11.27
CA ASN A 40 0.98 -4.01 11.35
C ASN A 40 2.28 -3.46 12.00
N ASN A 41 3.40 -3.39 11.27
CA ASN A 41 4.68 -2.84 11.75
C ASN A 41 4.64 -1.32 12.04
N CYS A 42 3.55 -0.63 11.69
CA CYS A 42 3.29 0.76 12.04
C CYS A 42 2.08 0.81 12.98
N SER A 43 2.26 0.31 14.20
CA SER A 43 1.18 0.25 15.21
C SER A 43 1.67 0.69 16.58
N SER A 44 0.75 1.23 17.37
CA SER A 44 0.95 1.48 18.79
C SER A 44 -0.16 0.80 19.59
N TYR A 45 0.15 0.34 20.79
CA TYR A 45 -0.79 -0.28 21.71
C TYR A 45 -0.48 0.13 23.15
N MET A 46 -1.48 0.03 24.03
CA MET A 46 -1.35 0.38 25.44
C MET A 46 -0.96 -0.84 26.27
N VAL A 47 0.00 -0.66 27.18
CA VAL A 47 0.38 -1.63 28.22
C VAL A 47 0.50 -0.87 29.53
N ASP A 48 -0.31 -1.22 30.53
CA ASP A 48 -0.30 -0.61 31.88
C ASP A 48 -0.33 0.92 31.89
N GLY A 49 -1.10 1.53 30.98
CA GLY A 49 -1.21 2.99 30.85
C GLY A 49 -0.10 3.65 30.03
N TYR A 50 0.87 2.90 29.52
CA TYR A 50 1.94 3.37 28.64
C TYR A 50 1.67 3.01 27.18
N GLN A 51 1.95 3.94 26.26
CA GLN A 51 1.90 3.68 24.83
C GLN A 51 3.21 3.02 24.38
N VAL A 52 3.11 1.77 23.94
CA VAL A 52 4.20 1.03 23.30
C VAL A 52 4.03 1.13 21.79
N THR A 53 5.08 1.58 21.11
CA THR A 53 5.10 1.67 19.65
C THR A 53 5.92 0.54 19.07
N THR A 54 5.35 -0.18 18.11
CA THR A 54 6.08 -1.14 17.29
C THR A 54 7.00 -0.35 16.36
N PRO A 55 8.32 -0.50 16.47
CA PRO A 55 9.23 0.22 15.60
C PRO A 55 9.09 -0.31 14.17
N GLU A 56 9.18 0.60 13.21
CA GLU A 56 9.33 0.22 11.82
C GLU A 56 10.60 -0.62 11.66
N LYS A 57 10.48 -1.73 10.94
CA LYS A 57 11.63 -2.58 10.60
C LYS A 57 12.02 -2.26 9.16
N ALA A 58 13.20 -1.68 8.99
CA ALA A 58 13.82 -1.54 7.68
C ALA A 58 14.81 -2.69 7.47
N SER A 59 14.70 -3.38 6.34
CA SER A 59 15.75 -4.25 5.84
C SER A 59 16.27 -3.64 4.54
N VAL A 60 17.58 -3.72 4.35
CA VAL A 60 18.24 -3.34 3.10
C VAL A 60 18.97 -4.56 2.57
N THR A 61 18.78 -4.83 1.29
CA THR A 61 19.46 -5.92 0.60
C THR A 61 20.48 -5.31 -0.35
N ILE A 62 21.75 -5.69 -0.20
CA ILE A 62 22.80 -5.36 -1.17
C ILE A 62 22.62 -6.33 -2.34
N ASP A 63 22.59 -5.81 -3.57
CA ASP A 63 22.31 -6.56 -4.80
C ASP A 63 20.93 -7.26 -4.83
N GLY A 64 20.00 -6.79 -3.99
CA GLY A 64 18.64 -7.30 -3.95
C GLY A 64 17.81 -6.86 -5.16
N PHE A 65 16.99 -7.77 -5.67
CA PHE A 65 15.95 -7.42 -6.63
C PHE A 65 14.76 -6.78 -5.91
N ILE A 66 14.39 -5.57 -6.34
CA ILE A 66 13.16 -4.89 -5.90
C ILE A 66 12.12 -5.07 -6.98
N ALA A 67 10.95 -5.59 -6.61
CA ALA A 67 9.87 -5.84 -7.54
C ALA A 67 9.29 -4.51 -8.06
N ASP A 68 8.75 -4.51 -9.27
CA ASP A 68 7.96 -3.38 -9.74
C ASP A 68 6.51 -3.49 -9.20
N THR A 69 5.81 -2.35 -9.16
CA THR A 69 4.40 -2.28 -8.80
C THR A 69 3.51 -3.00 -9.79
N LYS A 70 3.89 -3.01 -11.08
CA LYS A 70 3.16 -3.74 -12.12
C LYS A 70 3.60 -5.20 -12.18
N THR A 71 2.66 -6.12 -12.08
CA THR A 71 2.92 -7.54 -12.30
C THR A 71 2.62 -7.96 -13.75
N PRO A 72 3.09 -9.14 -14.20
CA PRO A 72 2.68 -9.72 -15.47
C PRO A 72 1.19 -10.13 -15.52
N ILE A 73 0.51 -10.19 -14.37
CA ILE A 73 -0.89 -10.58 -14.27
C ILE A 73 -1.75 -9.32 -14.41
N GLU A 74 -2.69 -9.36 -15.35
CA GLU A 74 -3.62 -8.27 -15.60
C GLU A 74 -4.43 -7.93 -14.34
N ASN A 75 -4.56 -6.64 -14.04
CA ASN A 75 -5.28 -6.12 -12.86
C ASN A 75 -4.72 -6.59 -11.50
N LEU A 76 -3.48 -7.09 -11.45
CA LEU A 76 -2.77 -7.42 -10.21
C LEU A 76 -1.54 -6.52 -10.05
N TYR A 77 -1.49 -5.81 -8.93
CA TYR A 77 -0.44 -4.85 -8.60
C TYR A 77 0.13 -5.12 -7.20
N VAL A 78 1.39 -4.75 -7.01
CA VAL A 78 2.10 -4.93 -5.74
C VAL A 78 2.50 -3.58 -5.16
N VAL A 79 2.21 -3.36 -3.89
CA VAL A 79 2.64 -2.17 -3.14
C VAL A 79 3.25 -2.56 -1.82
N GLY A 80 4.19 -1.77 -1.34
CA GLY A 80 4.95 -2.07 -0.13
C GLY A 80 6.42 -1.67 -0.24
N THR A 81 7.18 -1.98 0.80
CA THR A 81 8.61 -1.68 0.89
C THR A 81 9.47 -2.46 -0.10
N ASP A 82 8.95 -3.52 -0.70
CA ASP A 82 9.65 -4.33 -1.70
C ASP A 82 9.23 -4.01 -3.13
N ALA A 83 8.42 -2.96 -3.32
CA ALA A 83 7.84 -2.55 -4.60
C ALA A 83 8.31 -1.16 -5.09
N ASP A 84 9.23 -0.51 -4.36
CA ASP A 84 9.84 0.77 -4.74
C ASP A 84 11.29 0.80 -4.24
N ASP A 85 12.21 1.26 -5.08
CA ASP A 85 13.64 1.31 -4.80
C ASP A 85 14.08 2.62 -4.14
N ARG A 86 13.17 3.60 -4.03
CA ARG A 86 13.46 4.91 -3.46
C ARG A 86 13.16 4.91 -1.96
N SER A 87 14.04 5.55 -1.19
CA SER A 87 13.88 5.75 0.27
C SER A 87 13.90 4.44 1.08
N MET A 88 13.42 4.44 2.32
CA MET A 88 13.34 3.29 3.24
C MET A 88 12.05 3.32 4.07
N GLY A 89 11.69 2.19 4.67
CA GLY A 89 10.59 2.08 5.64
C GLY A 89 9.25 2.61 5.12
N VAL A 90 8.56 3.40 5.95
CA VAL A 90 7.24 3.96 5.63
C VAL A 90 7.26 4.85 4.39
N THR A 91 8.32 5.65 4.22
CA THR A 91 8.46 6.56 3.07
C THR A 91 8.53 5.77 1.76
N ARG A 92 9.27 4.65 1.75
CA ARG A 92 9.32 3.74 0.61
C ARG A 92 7.96 3.11 0.32
N ALA A 93 7.24 2.66 1.36
CA ALA A 93 5.88 2.16 1.20
C ALA A 93 4.94 3.22 0.58
N ALA A 94 5.06 4.48 0.98
CA ALA A 94 4.29 5.58 0.39
C ALA A 94 4.65 5.81 -1.09
N TYR A 95 5.94 5.79 -1.44
CA TYR A 95 6.37 5.93 -2.82
C TYR A 95 5.86 4.81 -3.72
N SER A 96 5.77 3.57 -3.22
CA SER A 96 5.16 2.46 -3.97
C SER A 96 3.70 2.72 -4.34
N VAL A 97 2.93 3.41 -3.48
CA VAL A 97 1.53 3.78 -3.77
C VAL A 97 1.48 4.93 -4.78
N VAL A 98 2.39 5.90 -4.71
CA VAL A 98 2.52 6.94 -5.74
C VAL A 98 2.83 6.31 -7.10
N LYS A 99 3.70 5.29 -7.13
CA LYS A 99 4.02 4.53 -8.35
C LYS A 99 2.79 3.76 -8.86
N LEU A 100 2.03 3.10 -7.97
CA LEU A 100 0.76 2.44 -8.29
C LEU A 100 -0.20 3.38 -9.01
N ILE A 101 -0.45 4.57 -8.45
CA ILE A 101 -1.39 5.54 -9.05
C ILE A 101 -0.97 5.91 -10.48
N LYS A 102 0.34 6.13 -10.70
CA LYS A 102 0.87 6.42 -12.04
C LYS A 102 0.64 5.27 -13.02
N VAL A 103 0.85 4.02 -12.58
CA VAL A 103 0.59 2.83 -13.39
C VAL A 103 -0.89 2.73 -13.74
N LEU A 104 -1.78 2.88 -12.74
CA LEU A 104 -3.22 2.79 -12.95
C LEU A 104 -3.76 3.87 -13.90
N LYS A 105 -3.21 5.09 -13.83
CA LYS A 105 -3.53 6.17 -14.79
C LYS A 105 -3.04 5.85 -16.19
N LYS A 106 -1.80 5.39 -16.32
CA LYS A 106 -1.22 4.98 -17.62
C LYS A 106 -2.02 3.86 -18.29
N GLU A 107 -2.63 2.99 -17.50
CA GLU A 107 -3.48 1.89 -17.98
C GLU A 107 -4.96 2.28 -18.16
N GLY A 108 -5.33 3.54 -17.90
CA GLY A 108 -6.70 4.04 -18.06
C GLY A 108 -7.70 3.53 -17.01
N ILE A 109 -7.22 2.92 -15.91
CA ILE A 109 -8.06 2.41 -14.81
C ILE A 109 -8.51 3.56 -13.89
N LEU A 110 -7.62 4.53 -13.69
CA LEU A 110 -7.90 5.80 -13.04
C LEU A 110 -7.88 6.92 -14.08
N ALA A 111 -8.77 7.90 -13.91
CA ALA A 111 -8.73 9.11 -14.72
C ALA A 111 -7.50 9.95 -14.35
N ASP A 112 -6.97 10.69 -15.31
CA ASP A 112 -6.10 11.82 -14.99
C ASP A 112 -6.96 12.88 -14.28
N GLN A 113 -6.46 13.41 -13.17
CA GLN A 113 -7.14 14.53 -12.51
C GLN A 113 -7.05 15.72 -13.48
N VAL A 114 -8.19 16.21 -13.92
CA VAL A 114 -8.29 17.53 -14.55
C VAL A 114 -8.22 18.52 -13.38
N ASP A 115 -7.15 19.31 -13.35
CA ASP A 115 -6.98 20.41 -12.38
C ASP A 115 -8.15 21.41 -12.44
#